data_AF-A0A942UWF7-F1
#
_entry.id   AF-A0A942UWF7-F1
#
_cell.length_a   1.000
_cell.length_b   1.000
_cell.length_c   1.000
_cell.angle_alpha   90.00
_cell.angle_beta   90.00
_cell.angle_gamma   90.00
#
_symmetry.space_group_name_H-M   'P 1'
#
loop_
_entity.id
_entity.type
_entity.pdbx_description
1 polymer ?
#
loop_
_entity_poly.entity_id
_entity_poly.type
_entity_poly.pdbx_seq_one_letter_code
_entity_poly.pdbx_strand_id
1 'polypeptide(L)' 'MFQVYTQKRGADLTKTLIRDFKDLEEAFDCAQKAIEGKPELKYIIEETTGHFNSYGELLTDVVAESD' A
#
# COMPACT_ATOMS: atom_id res chain seq x y z
N MET A 1 -10.10 -2.93 4.39
CA MET A 1 -9.99 -2.46 2.98
C MET A 1 -8.52 -2.16 2.77
N PHE A 2 -7.89 -2.78 1.78
CA PHE A 2 -6.44 -2.73 1.55
C PHE A 2 -6.13 -1.69 0.48
N GLN A 3 -5.27 -0.74 0.77
CA GLN A 3 -4.79 0.25 -0.17
C GLN A 3 -3.38 -0.15 -0.61
N VAL A 4 -3.20 -0.34 -1.91
CA VAL A 4 -1.91 -0.67 -2.50
C VAL A 4 -1.28 0.60 -3.01
N TYR A 5 -0.12 0.92 -2.46
CA TYR A 5 0.73 2.03 -2.87
C TYR A 5 1.98 1.49 -3.54
N THR A 6 2.49 2.25 -4.50
CA THR A 6 3.84 2.07 -5.03
C THR A 6 4.64 3.33 -4.78
N GLN A 7 5.90 3.16 -4.42
CA GLN A 7 6.83 4.24 -4.14
C GLN A 7 8.10 4.00 -4.94
N LYS A 8 8.62 5.04 -5.60
CA LYS A 8 9.90 4.95 -6.32
C LYS A 8 11.07 5.22 -5.36
N ARG A 9 12.09 4.38 -5.43
CA ARG A 9 13.36 4.51 -4.71
C ARG A 9 14.03 5.82 -5.15
N GLY A 10 14.12 6.81 -4.25
CA GLY A 10 14.62 8.16 -4.52
C GLY A 10 13.56 9.25 -4.67
N ALA A 11 12.27 8.89 -4.61
CA ALA A 11 11.15 9.82 -4.48
C ALA A 11 10.41 9.52 -3.17
N ASP A 12 11.09 9.73 -2.04
CA ASP A 12 10.64 9.40 -0.68
C ASP A 12 9.31 10.08 -0.29
N LEU A 13 8.88 11.10 -1.04
CA LEU A 13 7.66 11.87 -0.80
C LEU A 13 6.44 11.45 -1.64
N THR A 14 6.61 10.67 -2.71
CA THR A 14 5.53 10.41 -3.68
C THR A 14 5.08 8.96 -3.61
N LYS A 15 4.15 8.67 -2.68
CA LYS A 15 3.39 7.42 -2.68
C LYS A 15 2.30 7.51 -3.76
N THR A 16 2.37 6.65 -4.77
CA THR A 16 1.33 6.55 -5.79
C THR A 16 0.34 5.47 -5.37
N LEU A 17 -0.89 5.87 -5.03
CA LEU A 17 -1.98 4.91 -4.82
C LEU A 17 -2.27 4.23 -6.16
N ILE A 18 -2.15 2.91 -6.21
CA ILE A 18 -2.52 2.12 -7.38
C ILE A 18 -4.02 1.86 -7.34
N ARG A 19 -4.48 1.18 -6.29
CA ARG A 19 -5.87 0.80 -6.08
C ARG A 19 -6.12 0.43 -4.64
N ASP A 20 -7.38 0.57 -4.26
CA ASP A 20 -7.98 -0.09 -3.12
C ASP A 20 -8.57 -1.45 -3.51
N PHE A 21 -8.41 -2.41 -2.61
CA PHE A 21 -8.90 -3.77 -2.71
C PHE A 21 -9.64 -4.12 -1.42
N LYS A 22 -10.60 -5.04 -1.52
CA LYS A 22 -11.30 -5.56 -0.33
C LYS A 22 -10.57 -6.74 0.30
N ASP A 23 -9.83 -7.48 -0.53
CA ASP A 23 -9.13 -8.71 -0.18
C ASP A 23 -7.60 -8.51 -0.23
N LEU A 24 -6.90 -9.06 0.76
CA LEU A 24 -5.45 -8.92 0.92
C LEU A 24 -4.70 -9.67 -0.18
N GLU A 25 -5.15 -10.87 -0.54
CA GLU A 25 -4.51 -11.68 -1.59
C GLU A 25 -4.52 -10.96 -2.95
N GLU A 26 -5.64 -10.32 -3.29
CA GLU A 26 -5.78 -9.56 -4.54
C GLU A 26 -4.93 -8.28 -4.50
N ALA A 27 -4.84 -7.62 -3.35
CA ALA A 27 -3.95 -6.49 -3.11
C ALA A 27 -2.47 -6.89 -3.29
N PHE A 28 -2.08 -8.07 -2.79
CA PHE A 28 -0.72 -8.58 -2.87
C PHE A 28 -0.34 -8.97 -4.29
N ASP A 29 -1.22 -9.65 -5.03
CA ASP A 29 -1.00 -9.99 -6.44
C ASP A 29 -0.83 -8.74 -7.31
N CYS A 30 -1.66 -7.71 -7.08
CA CYS A 30 -1.52 -6.42 -7.78
C CYS A 30 -0.25 -5.68 -7.38
N ALA A 31 0.11 -5.66 -6.09
CA ALA A 31 1.33 -5.04 -5.61
C ALA A 31 2.57 -5.71 -6.22
N GLN A 32 2.60 -7.03 -6.23
CA GLN A 32 3.68 -7.82 -6.79
C GLN A 32 3.78 -7.63 -8.31
N LYS A 33 2.66 -7.65 -9.04
CA LYS A 33 2.64 -7.30 -10.48
C LYS A 33 3.10 -5.88 -10.78
N ALA A 34 2.84 -4.93 -9.87
CA ALA A 34 3.24 -3.54 -10.06
C ALA A 34 4.76 -3.31 -9.89
N ILE A 35 5.41 -4.12 -9.05
CA ILE A 35 6.88 -4.12 -8.92
C ILE A 35 7.58 -5.09 -9.87
N GLU A 36 6.86 -6.08 -10.42
CA GLU A 36 7.37 -7.06 -11.38
C GLU A 36 7.79 -6.33 -12.67
N GLY A 37 9.10 -6.16 -12.84
CA GLY A 37 9.71 -5.42 -13.94
C GLY A 37 10.20 -4.00 -13.61
N LYS A 38 10.01 -3.53 -12.37
CA LYS A 38 10.52 -2.24 -11.89
C LYS A 38 11.20 -2.39 -10.52
N PRO A 39 12.47 -2.83 -10.49
CA PRO A 39 13.23 -3.02 -9.25
C PRO A 39 13.50 -1.71 -8.49
N GLU A 40 13.20 -0.56 -9.10
CA GLU A 40 13.25 0.76 -8.48
C GLU A 40 11.98 1.12 -7.71
N LEU A 41 10.92 0.28 -7.76
CA LEU A 41 9.66 0.54 -7.06
C LEU A 41 9.52 -0.38 -5.85
N LYS A 42 9.15 0.21 -4.72
CA LYS A 42 8.65 -0.47 -3.52
C LYS A 42 7.14 -0.52 -3.58
N TYR A 43 6.52 -1.61 -3.12
CA TYR A 43 5.09 -1.63 -2.83
C TYR A 43 4.86 -1.50 -1.32
N ILE A 44 3.75 -0.85 -0.96
CA ILE A 44 3.30 -0.69 0.42
C ILE A 44 1.81 -1.03 0.42
N ILE A 45 1.40 -1.96 1.25
CA ILE A 45 0.01 -2.37 1.41
C ILE A 45 -0.45 -1.89 2.78
N GLU A 46 -1.43 -0.99 2.81
CA GLU A 46 -2.01 -0.45 4.03
C GLU A 46 -3.44 -1.00 4.21
N GLU A 47 -3.75 -1.61 5.35
CA GLU A 47 -5.09 -2.03 5.71
C GLU A 47 -5.81 -0.93 6.47
N THR A 48 -6.86 -0.41 5.86
CA THR A 48 -7.89 0.37 6.53
C THR A 48 -8.85 -0.57 7.27
N THR A 49 -8.79 -0.57 8.59
CA THR A 49 -9.67 -1.38 9.44
C THR A 49 -11.03 -0.72 9.71
N GLY A 50 -11.25 0.50 9.22
CA GLY A 50 -12.50 1.26 9.44
C GLY A 50 -12.66 1.79 10.87
N HIS A 51 -11.67 1.54 11.73
CA HIS A 51 -11.58 2.11 13.06
C HIS A 51 -10.95 3.50 12.98
N PHE A 52 -11.41 4.41 13.83
CA PHE A 52 -10.85 5.75 13.96
C PHE A 52 -10.08 5.87 15.27
N ASN A 53 -8.95 6.55 15.25
CA ASN A 53 -8.24 6.93 16.47
C ASN A 53 -9.06 8.01 17.24
N SER A 54 -8.68 8.30 18.48
CA SER A 54 -9.38 9.33 19.29
C SER A 54 -9.31 10.75 18.71
N TYR A 55 -8.46 10.99 17.70
CA TYR A 55 -8.36 12.24 16.97
C TYR A 55 -9.27 12.29 15.72
N GLY A 56 -10.03 11.21 15.45
CA GLY A 56 -10.94 11.13 14.32
C GLY A 56 -10.26 10.77 13.00
N GLU A 57 -9.00 10.32 13.04
CA GLU A 57 -8.28 9.84 11.85
C GLU A 57 -8.50 8.33 11.68
N LEU A 58 -8.61 7.90 10.43
CA LEU A 58 -8.78 6.51 10.07
C LEU A 58 -7.49 5.74 10.39
N LEU A 59 -7.59 4.67 11.18
CA LEU A 59 -6.46 3.79 11.45
C LEU A 59 -6.16 2.96 10.20
N THR A 60 -4.98 3.22 9.64
CA THR A 60 -4.37 2.40 8.58
C THR A 60 -3.17 1.67 9.16
N ASP A 61 -3.11 0.35 8.95
CA ASP A 61 -2.02 -0.50 9.41
C ASP A 61 -1.19 -0.95 8.20
N VAL A 62 0.14 -0.86 8.27
CA VAL A 62 1.00 -1.31 7.17
C VAL A 62 1.15 -2.82 7.25
N VAL A 63 0.43 -3.53 6.39
CA VAL A 63 0.42 -5.00 6.36
C VAL A 63 1.69 -5.55 5.72
N ALA A 64 2.17 -4.89 4.68
CA ALA A 64 3.36 -5.30 3.97
C ALA A 64 4.07 -4.10 3.36
N GLU A 65 5.38 -4.03 3.57
CA GLU A 65 6.30 -3.13 2.88
C GLU A 65 7.42 -3.96 2.25
N SER A 66 7.83 -3.59 1.04
CA SER A 66 8.99 -4.20 0.36
C SER A 66 10.15 -3.22 0.38
N ASP A 67 11.35 -3.65 0.82
CA ASP A 67 12.56 -2.83 0.89
C ASP A 67 13.36 -2.75 -0.43
#